data_AF-A0A849TWW4-F1
#
_entry.id   AF-A0A849TWW4-F1
#
_cell.length_a   1.000
_cell.length_b   1.000
_cell.length_c   1.000
_cell.angle_alpha   90.00
_cell.angle_beta   90.00
_cell.angle_gamma   90.00
#
_symmetry.space_group_name_H-M   'P 1'
#
loop_
_entity.id
_entity.type
_entity.pdbx_description
1 polymer ?
#
loop_
_entity_poly.entity_id
_entity_poly.type
_entity_poly.pdbx_seq_one_letter_code
_entity_poly.pdbx_strand_id
1 'polypeptide(L)'
;MEWIEWLLSHEFRQFLLENNLFFPLLFVVRLLGMTTLESVIPARKVPYRSVLFLDIIGFAVLVYVTTPAAGYLRSFIAVKPMVPESILNLPTVAVFLLYYVIGDFGAYWMHRFWHLSPIWRVHKWHHSPTSMYWLAGYRA
;
A
#
# COMPACT_ATOMS: atom_id res chain seq x y z
N MET A 1 12.66 31.06 -2.12
CA MET A 1 12.86 29.97 -3.10
C MET A 1 13.67 28.81 -2.52
N GLU A 2 14.51 29.01 -1.49
CA GLU A 2 15.30 27.94 -0.86
C GLU A 2 14.49 26.75 -0.28
N TRP A 3 13.28 26.99 0.23
CA TRP A 3 12.48 25.91 0.83
C TRP A 3 11.93 24.91 -0.23
N ILE A 4 11.70 25.35 -1.47
CA ILE A 4 11.26 24.46 -2.57
C ILE A 4 12.42 23.59 -3.02
N GLU A 5 13.61 24.18 -3.15
CA GLU A 5 14.83 23.45 -3.50
C GLU A 5 15.17 22.40 -2.45
N TRP A 6 15.01 22.73 -1.16
CA TRP A 6 15.16 21.78 -0.07
C TRP A 6 14.14 20.64 -0.14
N LEU A 7 12.86 20.92 -0.38
CA LEU A 7 11.83 19.86 -0.52
C LEU A 7 12.12 18.87 -1.67
N LEU A 8 12.87 19.28 -2.69
CA LEU A 8 13.23 18.43 -3.83
C LEU A 8 14.60 17.77 -3.65
N SER A 9 15.31 18.07 -2.57
CA SER A 9 16.69 17.66 -2.37
C SER A 9 16.81 16.22 -1.82
N HIS A 10 18.04 15.69 -1.83
CA HIS A 10 18.31 14.37 -1.23
C HIS A 10 18.18 14.41 0.30
N GLU A 11 18.56 15.51 0.92
CA GLU A 11 18.53 15.75 2.36
C GLU A 11 17.10 15.64 2.89
N PHE A 12 16.12 16.25 2.21
CA PHE A 12 14.71 16.11 2.60
C PHE A 12 14.22 14.67 2.51
N ARG A 13 14.57 13.94 1.44
CA ARG A 13 14.23 12.52 1.30
C ARG A 13 14.82 11.68 2.44
N GLN A 14 16.08 11.92 2.81
CA GLN A 14 16.70 11.26 3.96
C GLN A 14 15.98 11.59 5.25
N PHE A 15 15.69 12.87 5.51
CA PHE A 15 14.92 13.31 6.67
C PHE A 15 13.57 12.56 6.79
N LEU A 16 12.84 12.40 5.67
CA LEU A 16 11.58 11.65 5.67
C LEU A 16 11.75 10.17 6.02
N LEU A 17 12.82 9.53 5.55
CA LEU A 17 13.10 8.13 5.79
C LEU A 17 13.57 7.89 7.23
N GLU A 18 14.52 8.71 7.70
CA GLU A 18 15.07 8.63 9.06
C GLU A 18 14.00 8.82 10.14
N ASN A 19 13.00 9.67 9.88
CA ASN A 19 11.90 9.94 10.80
C ASN A 19 10.65 9.07 10.55
N ASN A 20 10.73 8.07 9.66
CA ASN A 20 9.60 7.20 9.28
C ASN A 20 8.35 7.96 8.79
N LEU A 21 8.54 9.14 8.19
CA LEU A 21 7.46 10.03 7.75
C LEU A 21 6.91 9.67 6.37
N PHE A 22 7.61 8.85 5.59
CA PHE A 22 7.20 8.51 4.22
C PHE A 22 5.77 7.95 4.15
N PHE A 23 5.45 6.91 4.94
CA PHE A 23 4.13 6.29 4.91
C PHE A 23 3.02 7.19 5.50
N PRO A 24 3.22 7.87 6.65
CA PRO A 24 2.26 8.84 7.16
C PRO A 24 1.95 9.96 6.15
N LEU A 25 2.97 10.55 5.52
CA LEU A 25 2.77 11.60 4.54
C LEU A 25 2.09 11.09 3.28
N LEU A 26 2.48 9.92 2.78
CA LEU A 26 1.81 9.27 1.65
C LEU A 26 0.32 9.02 1.97
N PHE A 27 0.01 8.59 3.20
CA PHE A 27 -1.37 8.41 3.64
C PHE A 27 -2.13 9.73 3.68
N VAL A 28 -1.56 10.79 4.27
CA VAL A 28 -2.20 12.12 4.32
C VAL A 28 -2.45 12.65 2.91
N VAL A 29 -1.47 12.54 2.02
CA VAL A 29 -1.60 12.95 0.62
C VAL A 29 -2.71 12.18 -0.08
N ARG A 30 -2.79 10.85 0.10
CA ARG A 30 -3.87 10.03 -0.45
C ARG A 30 -5.23 10.37 0.17
N LEU A 31 -5.29 10.57 1.48
CA LEU A 31 -6.52 10.92 2.20
C LEU A 31 -7.09 12.22 1.68
N LEU A 32 -6.28 13.29 1.64
CA LEU A 32 -6.73 14.59 1.16
C LEU A 32 -6.99 14.56 -0.35
N GLY A 33 -6.06 14.02 -1.13
CA GLY A 33 -6.14 13.98 -2.59
C GLY A 33 -7.29 13.13 -3.10
N MET A 34 -7.36 11.85 -2.72
CA MET A 34 -8.40 10.94 -3.21
C MET A 34 -9.77 11.28 -2.67
N THR A 35 -9.90 11.70 -1.40
CA THR A 35 -11.21 12.13 -0.89
C THR A 35 -11.71 13.39 -1.61
N THR A 36 -10.82 14.33 -1.93
CA THR A 36 -11.18 15.51 -2.72
C THR A 36 -11.60 15.12 -4.13
N LEU A 37 -10.80 14.29 -4.81
CA LEU A 37 -11.10 13.80 -6.16
C LEU A 37 -12.44 13.04 -6.19
N GLU A 38 -12.68 12.14 -5.24
CA GLU A 38 -13.93 11.38 -5.15
C GLU A 38 -15.13 12.27 -4.76
N SER A 39 -14.91 13.38 -4.06
CA SER A 39 -15.97 14.33 -3.72
C SER A 39 -16.35 15.23 -4.91
N VAL A 40 -15.38 15.57 -5.77
CA VAL A 40 -15.59 16.46 -6.93
C VAL A 40 -16.03 15.68 -8.17
N ILE A 41 -15.40 14.52 -8.43
CA ILE A 41 -15.63 13.68 -9.62
C ILE A 41 -15.84 12.21 -9.20
N PRO A 42 -16.95 11.89 -8.50
CA PRO A 42 -17.20 10.54 -8.04
C PRO A 42 -17.48 9.59 -9.22
N ALA A 43 -16.73 8.49 -9.30
CA ALA A 43 -17.10 7.36 -10.16
C ALA A 43 -18.40 6.68 -9.68
N ARG A 44 -18.60 6.61 -8.36
CA ARG A 44 -19.84 6.17 -7.70
C ARG A 44 -20.07 6.96 -6.41
N LYS A 45 -21.33 7.08 -6.00
CA LYS A 45 -21.69 7.69 -4.70
C LYS A 45 -21.42 6.68 -3.58
N VAL A 46 -20.54 7.06 -2.65
CA VAL A 46 -20.14 6.21 -1.52
C VAL A 46 -20.75 6.76 -0.24
N PRO A 47 -21.54 5.97 0.52
CA PRO A 47 -22.03 6.41 1.82
C PRO A 47 -20.93 6.24 2.89
N TYR A 48 -19.93 7.13 2.92
CA TYR A 48 -18.77 6.99 3.83
C TYR A 48 -19.16 6.78 5.30
N ARG A 49 -20.21 7.44 5.78
CA ARG A 49 -20.68 7.32 7.16
C ARG A 49 -21.03 5.87 7.56
N SER A 50 -21.56 5.08 6.63
CA SER A 50 -21.93 3.68 6.91
C SER A 50 -20.76 2.70 6.78
N VAL A 51 -19.66 3.11 6.15
CA VAL A 51 -18.53 2.22 5.85
C VAL A 51 -17.27 2.55 6.65
N LEU A 52 -17.15 3.79 7.15
CA LEU A 52 -15.97 4.30 7.83
C LEU A 52 -15.56 3.46 9.05
N PHE A 53 -16.53 3.02 9.87
CA PHE A 53 -16.22 2.19 11.04
C PHE A 53 -15.56 0.87 10.63
N LEU A 54 -16.07 0.23 9.58
CA LEU A 54 -15.48 -0.98 9.03
C LEU A 54 -14.12 -0.69 8.39
N ASP A 55 -13.95 0.43 7.69
CA ASP A 55 -12.65 0.84 7.14
C ASP A 55 -11.58 1.03 8.23
N ILE A 56 -11.94 1.65 9.36
CA ILE A 56 -11.05 1.81 10.51
C ILE A 56 -10.67 0.46 11.09
N ILE A 57 -11.64 -0.46 11.26
CA ILE A 57 -11.35 -1.82 11.72
C ILE A 57 -10.44 -2.55 10.74
N GLY A 58 -10.73 -2.50 9.44
CA GLY A 58 -9.93 -3.15 8.40
C GLY A 58 -8.50 -2.63 8.39
N PHE A 59 -8.34 -1.31 8.46
CA PHE A 59 -7.03 -0.66 8.58
C PHE A 59 -6.30 -1.07 9.87
N ALA A 60 -6.98 -1.07 11.02
CA ALA A 60 -6.39 -1.49 12.28
C ALA A 60 -5.95 -2.97 12.25
N VAL A 61 -6.76 -3.86 11.69
CA VAL A 61 -6.38 -5.27 11.50
C VAL A 61 -5.17 -5.38 10.57
N LEU A 62 -5.15 -4.67 9.45
CA LEU A 62 -4.01 -4.67 8.53
C LEU A 62 -2.71 -4.23 9.22
N VAL A 63 -2.77 -3.13 9.99
CA VAL A 63 -1.60 -2.52 10.63
C VAL A 63 -1.14 -3.30 11.86
N TYR A 64 -2.06 -3.70 12.75
CA TYR A 64 -1.72 -4.26 14.06
C TYR A 64 -1.76 -5.79 14.12
N VAL A 65 -2.36 -6.45 13.13
CA VAL A 65 -2.46 -7.92 13.10
C VAL A 65 -1.78 -8.49 11.87
N THR A 66 -2.23 -8.13 10.67
CA THR A 66 -1.74 -8.73 9.42
C THR A 66 -0.27 -8.41 9.16
N THR A 67 0.13 -7.14 9.30
CA THR A 67 1.52 -6.72 9.05
C THR A 67 2.51 -7.34 10.04
N PRO A 68 2.27 -7.33 11.37
CA PRO A 68 3.15 -8.01 12.33
C PRO A 68 3.16 -9.52 12.13
N ALA A 69 2.02 -10.16 11.86
CA ALA A 69 1.95 -11.59 11.57
C ALA A 69 2.77 -11.95 10.33
N ALA A 70 2.66 -11.17 9.25
CA ALA A 70 3.48 -11.35 8.05
C ALA A 70 4.98 -11.17 8.36
N GLY A 71 5.33 -10.18 9.19
CA GLY A 71 6.71 -9.96 9.65
C GLY A 71 7.26 -11.14 10.47
N TYR A 72 6.44 -11.69 11.37
CA TYR A 72 6.77 -12.88 12.16
C TYR A 72 6.95 -14.11 11.27
N LEU A 73 6.00 -14.38 10.37
CA LEU A 73 6.09 -15.49 9.41
C LEU A 73 7.33 -15.37 8.51
N ARG A 74 7.66 -14.15 8.08
CA ARG A 74 8.89 -13.85 7.31
C ARG A 74 10.15 -14.26 8.06
N SER A 75 10.18 -14.21 9.39
CA SER A 75 11.35 -14.62 10.18
C SER A 75 11.69 -16.11 10.07
N PHE A 76 10.72 -16.95 9.68
CA PHE A 76 10.93 -18.38 9.44
C PHE A 76 11.42 -18.70 8.03
N ILE A 77 11.40 -17.72 7.12
CA ILE A 77 11.90 -17.90 5.75
C ILE A 77 13.43 -17.84 5.79
N ALA A 78 14.08 -19.00 5.67
CA ALA A 78 15.53 -19.12 5.72
C ALA A 78 16.25 -18.35 4.60
N VAL A 79 15.62 -18.26 3.43
CA VAL A 79 16.15 -17.51 2.29
C VAL A 79 15.73 -16.06 2.42
N LYS A 80 16.68 -15.19 2.76
CA LYS A 80 16.50 -13.74 2.66
C LYS A 80 17.04 -13.30 1.30
N PRO A 81 16.19 -13.05 0.28
CA PRO A 81 16.68 -12.62 -1.01
C PRO A 81 17.41 -11.29 -0.85
N MET A 82 18.71 -11.30 -1.13
CA MET A 82 19.49 -10.07 -1.27
C MET A 82 19.21 -9.51 -2.66
N VAL A 83 18.94 -8.21 -2.71
CA VAL A 83 18.89 -7.50 -3.99
C VAL A 83 20.33 -7.45 -4.53
N PRO A 84 20.62 -8.02 -5.70
CA PRO A 84 21.95 -7.95 -6.29
C PRO A 84 22.41 -6.50 -6.45
N GLU A 85 23.70 -6.25 -6.25
CA GLU A 85 24.29 -4.92 -6.41
C GLU A 85 24.03 -4.34 -7.81
N SER A 86 23.99 -5.19 -8.83
CA SER A 86 23.62 -4.80 -10.20
C SER A 86 22.24 -4.18 -10.32
N ILE A 87 21.27 -4.58 -9.48
CA ILE A 87 19.93 -3.97 -9.44
C ILE A 87 19.97 -2.63 -8.70
N LEU A 88 20.75 -2.53 -7.63
CA LEU A 88 20.90 -1.29 -6.85
C LEU A 88 21.54 -0.16 -7.66
N ASN A 89 22.38 -0.51 -8.64
CA ASN A 89 23.05 0.44 -9.53
C ASN A 89 22.22 0.80 -10.78
N LEU A 90 21.01 0.28 -10.95
CA LEU A 90 20.15 0.65 -12.07
C LEU A 90 19.63 2.09 -11.94
N PRO A 91 19.42 2.80 -13.06
CA PRO A 91 18.71 4.08 -13.03
C PRO A 91 17.34 3.95 -12.37
N THR A 92 16.90 4.97 -11.64
CA THR A 92 15.62 4.95 -10.89
C THR A 92 14.43 4.54 -11.75
N VAL A 93 14.40 4.96 -13.02
CA VAL A 93 13.34 4.58 -13.97
C VAL A 93 13.32 3.08 -14.23
N ALA A 94 14.49 2.44 -14.37
CA ALA A 94 14.57 1.00 -14.57
C ALA A 94 14.15 0.23 -13.31
N VAL A 95 14.54 0.69 -12.12
CA VAL A 95 14.07 0.11 -10.84
C VAL A 95 12.55 0.23 -10.72
N PHE A 96 11.98 1.38 -11.11
CA PHE A 96 10.54 1.61 -11.09
C PHE A 96 9.79 0.66 -12.04
N LEU A 97 10.30 0.49 -13.27
CA LEU A 97 9.72 -0.46 -14.23
C LEU A 97 9.82 -1.91 -13.75
N LEU A 98 10.96 -2.30 -13.18
CA LEU A 98 11.13 -3.63 -12.58
C LEU A 98 10.18 -3.85 -11.41
N TYR A 99 10.00 -2.85 -10.55
CA TYR A 99 9.02 -2.91 -9.46
C TYR A 99 7.60 -3.07 -10.02
N TYR A 100 7.23 -2.35 -11.07
CA TYR A 100 5.91 -2.48 -11.67
C TYR A 100 5.72 -3.88 -12.26
N VAL A 101 6.67 -4.38 -13.06
CA VAL A 101 6.56 -5.71 -13.67
C VAL A 101 6.54 -6.82 -12.61
N ILE A 102 7.52 -6.84 -11.71
CA ILE A 102 7.67 -7.93 -10.72
C ILE A 102 6.62 -7.80 -9.63
N GLY A 103 6.40 -6.59 -9.13
CA GLY A 103 5.46 -6.30 -8.05
C GLY A 103 4.02 -6.52 -8.47
N ASP A 104 3.61 -5.99 -9.63
CA ASP A 104 2.25 -6.16 -10.13
C ASP A 104 1.97 -7.61 -10.53
N PHE A 105 2.90 -8.24 -11.27
CA PHE A 105 2.77 -9.67 -11.62
C PHE A 105 2.73 -10.56 -10.37
N GLY A 106 3.59 -10.29 -9.38
CA GLY A 106 3.58 -11.01 -8.11
C GLY A 106 2.29 -10.80 -7.34
N ALA A 107 1.79 -9.57 -7.26
CA ALA A 107 0.53 -9.24 -6.61
C ALA A 107 -0.67 -9.92 -7.30
N TYR A 108 -0.68 -9.98 -8.64
CA TYR A 108 -1.69 -10.69 -9.41
C TYR A 108 -1.76 -12.18 -9.05
N TRP A 109 -0.62 -12.87 -9.05
CA TRP A 109 -0.60 -14.29 -8.71
C TRP A 109 -0.93 -14.53 -7.24
N MET A 110 -0.42 -13.68 -6.36
CA MET A 110 -0.77 -13.71 -4.94
C MET A 110 -2.27 -13.60 -4.75
N HIS A 111 -2.91 -12.61 -5.38
CA HIS A 111 -4.38 -12.45 -5.37
C HIS A 111 -5.08 -13.71 -5.86
N ARG A 112 -4.62 -14.29 -6.97
CA ARG A 112 -5.18 -15.54 -7.50
C ARG A 112 -5.04 -16.72 -6.53
N PHE A 113 -3.93 -16.80 -5.77
CA PHE A 113 -3.77 -17.81 -4.73
C PHE A 113 -4.71 -17.60 -3.55
N TRP A 114 -5.00 -16.34 -3.18
CA TRP A 114 -5.99 -16.04 -2.14
C TRP A 114 -7.41 -16.50 -2.51
N HIS A 115 -7.71 -16.66 -3.80
CA HIS A 115 -8.97 -17.22 -4.29
C HIS A 115 -9.04 -18.76 -4.28
N LEU A 116 -7.98 -19.46 -3.85
CA LEU A 116 -8.04 -20.92 -3.68
C LEU A 116 -8.96 -21.28 -2.52
N SER A 117 -9.75 -22.36 -2.66
CA SER A 117 -10.75 -22.83 -1.69
C SER A 117 -10.32 -22.77 -0.20
N PRO A 118 -9.13 -23.25 0.22
CA PRO A 118 -8.74 -23.19 1.63
C PRO A 118 -8.47 -21.77 2.13
N ILE A 119 -8.02 -20.87 1.26
CA ILE A 119 -7.55 -19.52 1.60
C ILE A 119 -8.68 -18.49 1.38
N TRP A 120 -9.65 -18.79 0.51
CA TRP A 120 -10.78 -17.92 0.21
C TRP A 120 -11.54 -17.45 1.45
N ARG A 121 -11.66 -18.29 2.48
CA ARG A 121 -12.39 -17.93 3.70
C ARG A 121 -11.83 -16.71 4.41
N VAL A 122 -10.51 -16.50 4.36
CA VAL A 122 -9.88 -15.29 4.91
C VAL A 122 -9.87 -14.14 3.90
N HIS A 123 -9.86 -14.46 2.60
CA HIS A 123 -9.86 -13.47 1.52
C HIS A 123 -11.23 -12.90 1.16
N LYS A 124 -12.33 -13.59 1.47
CA LYS A 124 -13.69 -13.12 1.14
C LYS A 124 -14.05 -11.80 1.81
N TRP A 125 -13.42 -11.49 2.96
CA TRP A 125 -13.62 -10.18 3.62
C TRP A 125 -13.06 -9.07 2.72
N HIS A 126 -11.87 -9.27 2.16
CA HIS A 126 -11.33 -8.42 1.10
C HIS A 126 -12.35 -8.27 -0.05
N HIS A 127 -13.14 -9.28 -0.43
CA HIS A 127 -14.20 -9.04 -1.44
C HIS A 127 -15.54 -8.49 -0.94
N SER A 128 -15.64 -8.01 0.31
CA SER A 128 -16.90 -7.53 0.90
C SER A 128 -17.43 -6.17 0.44
N PRO A 129 -16.60 -5.19 0.01
CA PRO A 129 -17.11 -3.89 -0.41
C PRO A 129 -17.90 -3.99 -1.73
N THR A 130 -19.10 -3.41 -1.73
CA THR A 130 -20.02 -3.44 -2.89
C THR A 130 -19.81 -2.28 -3.86
N SER A 131 -18.89 -1.36 -3.54
CA SER A 131 -18.53 -0.21 -4.36
C SER A 131 -17.04 0.06 -4.23
N MET A 132 -16.42 0.47 -5.33
CA MET A 132 -15.00 0.81 -5.39
C MET A 132 -14.81 2.28 -5.00
N TYR A 133 -13.92 2.52 -4.05
CA TYR A 133 -13.49 3.83 -3.56
C TYR A 133 -12.13 3.70 -2.87
N TRP A 134 -11.43 4.80 -2.64
CA TRP A 134 -10.00 4.74 -2.32
C TRP A 134 -9.66 4.05 -0.99
N LEU A 135 -10.57 4.09 0.00
CA LEU A 135 -10.43 3.37 1.27
C LEU A 135 -10.89 1.91 1.19
N ALA A 136 -11.62 1.55 0.13
CA ALA A 136 -12.19 0.22 0.00
C ALA A 136 -11.09 -0.83 0.20
N GLY A 137 -9.89 -0.65 -0.36
CA GLY A 137 -8.75 -1.58 -0.33
C GLY A 137 -8.27 -2.06 1.05
N TYR A 138 -8.66 -1.40 2.15
CA TYR A 138 -8.40 -1.91 3.50
C TYR A 138 -9.34 -3.04 3.92
N ARG A 139 -10.41 -3.20 3.16
CA ARG A 139 -11.41 -4.26 3.24
C ARG A 139 -11.76 -4.87 1.89
N ALA A 140 -11.25 -4.31 0.79
CA ALA A 140 -11.51 -4.58 -0.64
C ALA A 140 -10.32 -5.29 -1.23
#